data_AF-A0A8T4J810-F1
#
_entry.id   AF-A0A8T4J810-F1
#
_cell.length_a   1.000
_cell.length_b   1.000
_cell.length_c   1.000
_cell.angle_alpha   90.00
_cell.angle_beta   90.00
_cell.angle_gamma   90.00
#
_symmetry.space_group_name_H-M   'P 1'
#
loop_
_entity.id
_entity.type
_entity.pdbx_description
1 polymer ?
#
loop_
_entity_poly.entity_id
_entity_poly.type
_entity_poly.pdbx_seq_one_letter_code
_entity_poly.pdbx_strand_id
1 'polypeptide(L)'
;MTEKSAPPNGRPPHEVVAATLRERIRAGDLTEGTRLPTQKHLVSEFDVNRTVVRQALETLKREGFLTDTGRGAPPTVAVPATQSEAPQTSGTELSERLYEAFRAKHVTIDSFSLTTETFNSALSGARLGVFDRELTPESVTVRVIVPSPTARLAIPRLIDDPDDPRVVERLHELQRTWTNALRLSLEGLRDRGHIAEVSCEIRTVAATPLHKLYLLNRTEALMGYYRVLEQQVTHQGEQLDIFDVLGIDANLYRSSAGPDCRDEQEASFVKDSQQWFNSLWDHISEPFPAN
;
A
#
# COMPACT_ATOMS: atom_id res chain seq x y z
N MET A 1 -45.65 -25.39 7.51
CA MET A 1 -44.30 -25.04 8.00
C MET A 1 -43.33 -25.92 7.26
N THR A 2 -42.56 -25.37 6.34
CA THR A 2 -41.52 -26.10 5.60
C THR A 2 -40.21 -25.39 5.90
N GLU A 3 -39.39 -26.04 6.71
CA GLU A 3 -37.99 -25.68 6.94
C GLU A 3 -37.23 -25.70 5.62
N LYS A 4 -36.42 -24.68 5.40
CA LYS A 4 -35.57 -24.53 4.22
C LYS A 4 -34.11 -24.57 4.67
N SER A 5 -33.39 -25.56 4.17
CA SER A 5 -32.04 -25.97 4.57
C SER A 5 -31.02 -24.84 4.64
N ALA A 6 -30.12 -24.94 5.62
CA ALA A 6 -28.92 -24.12 5.73
C ALA A 6 -27.86 -24.52 4.66
N PRO A 7 -27.13 -23.55 4.06
CA PRO A 7 -26.08 -23.83 3.08
C PRO A 7 -24.79 -24.39 3.73
N PRO A 8 -23.90 -25.08 2.99
CA PRO A 8 -22.95 -26.06 3.54
C PRO A 8 -21.67 -25.52 4.20
N ASN A 9 -21.52 -24.22 4.48
CA ASN A 9 -20.22 -23.64 4.85
C ASN A 9 -20.25 -22.59 5.97
N GLY A 10 -21.17 -22.67 6.94
CA GLY A 10 -21.19 -21.80 8.13
C GLY A 10 -21.39 -20.29 7.86
N ARG A 11 -21.40 -19.89 6.59
CA ARG A 11 -21.50 -18.50 6.13
C ARG A 11 -22.96 -18.08 6.09
N PRO A 12 -23.32 -16.90 6.61
CA PRO A 12 -24.69 -16.41 6.58
C PRO A 12 -25.25 -16.38 5.14
N PRO A 13 -26.51 -16.77 4.90
CA PRO A 13 -27.09 -16.82 3.56
C PRO A 13 -27.00 -15.51 2.77
N HIS A 14 -27.01 -14.36 3.44
CA HIS A 14 -26.92 -13.05 2.77
C HIS A 14 -25.51 -12.76 2.25
N GLU A 15 -24.46 -13.29 2.91
CA GLU A 15 -23.08 -13.16 2.44
C GLU A 15 -22.82 -14.04 1.22
N VAL A 16 -23.42 -15.22 1.14
CA VAL A 16 -23.33 -16.10 -0.03
C VAL A 16 -23.95 -15.42 -1.26
N VAL A 17 -25.13 -14.80 -1.09
CA VAL A 17 -25.79 -14.03 -2.15
C VAL A 17 -24.95 -12.81 -2.54
N ALA A 18 -24.40 -12.07 -1.57
CA ALA A 18 -23.53 -10.92 -1.85
C ALA A 18 -22.26 -11.34 -2.59
N ALA A 19 -21.60 -12.43 -2.18
CA ALA A 19 -20.39 -12.94 -2.83
C ALA A 19 -20.65 -13.34 -4.29
N THR A 20 -21.74 -14.07 -4.54
CA THR A 20 -22.09 -14.49 -5.91
C THR A 20 -22.39 -13.30 -6.82
N LEU A 21 -23.12 -12.30 -6.32
CA LEU A 21 -23.39 -11.08 -7.08
C LEU A 21 -22.11 -10.26 -7.33
N ARG A 22 -21.20 -10.22 -6.36
CA ARG A 22 -19.89 -9.58 -6.49
C ARG A 22 -19.05 -10.22 -7.59
N GLU A 23 -19.02 -11.55 -7.64
CA GLU A 23 -18.32 -12.30 -8.70
C GLU A 23 -18.88 -11.99 -10.09
N ARG A 24 -20.21 -11.95 -10.24
CA ARG A 24 -20.84 -11.60 -11.53
C ARG A 24 -20.57 -10.17 -11.97
N ILE A 25 -20.51 -9.22 -11.04
CA ILE A 25 -20.12 -7.83 -11.36
C ILE A 25 -18.66 -7.79 -11.81
N ARG A 26 -17.76 -8.49 -11.10
CA ARG A 26 -16.33 -8.56 -11.47
C ARG A 26 -16.07 -9.28 -12.79
N ALA A 27 -16.84 -10.34 -13.08
CA ALA A 27 -16.76 -11.10 -14.33
C ALA A 27 -17.33 -10.34 -15.53
N GLY A 28 -18.03 -9.22 -15.32
CA GLY A 28 -18.69 -8.44 -16.36
C GLY A 28 -20.05 -8.97 -16.79
N ASP A 29 -20.56 -10.03 -16.15
CA ASP A 29 -21.92 -10.55 -16.39
C ASP A 29 -23.01 -9.55 -15.98
N LEU A 30 -22.69 -8.71 -14.98
CA LEU A 30 -23.49 -7.56 -14.54
C LEU A 30 -22.71 -6.28 -14.83
N THR A 31 -23.01 -5.62 -15.94
CA THR A 31 -22.25 -4.47 -16.43
C THR A 31 -22.58 -3.19 -15.69
N GLU A 32 -21.62 -2.27 -15.58
CA GLU A 32 -21.79 -0.95 -14.98
C GLU A 32 -23.00 -0.19 -15.55
N GLY A 33 -23.70 0.56 -14.70
CA GLY A 33 -24.82 1.40 -15.12
C GLY A 33 -26.10 0.61 -15.43
N THR A 34 -26.06 -0.73 -15.37
CA THR A 34 -27.25 -1.57 -15.54
C THR A 34 -28.00 -1.76 -14.23
N ARG A 35 -29.33 -1.86 -14.34
CA ARG A 35 -30.18 -2.14 -13.19
C ARG A 35 -30.05 -3.61 -12.82
N LEU A 36 -29.82 -3.88 -11.54
CA LEU A 36 -29.87 -5.24 -11.03
C LEU A 36 -31.26 -5.87 -11.26
N PRO A 37 -31.32 -7.22 -11.36
CA PRO A 37 -32.56 -7.96 -11.21
C PRO A 37 -33.37 -7.51 -9.98
N THR A 38 -34.69 -7.54 -10.10
CA THR A 38 -35.58 -7.17 -8.98
C THR A 38 -35.37 -8.10 -7.77
N GLN A 39 -35.64 -7.62 -6.55
CA GLN A 39 -35.57 -8.48 -5.35
C GLN A 39 -36.42 -9.75 -5.48
N LYS A 40 -37.56 -9.68 -6.19
CA LYS A 40 -38.42 -10.85 -6.44
C LYS A 40 -37.69 -11.88 -7.32
N HIS A 41 -36.96 -11.42 -8.33
CA HIS A 41 -36.16 -12.29 -9.18
C HIS A 41 -35.02 -12.93 -8.38
N LEU A 42 -34.26 -12.13 -7.61
CA LEU A 42 -33.16 -12.64 -6.77
C LEU A 42 -33.64 -13.63 -5.69
N VAL A 43 -34.82 -13.41 -5.12
CA VAL A 43 -35.45 -14.37 -4.18
C VAL A 43 -35.70 -15.72 -4.85
N SER A 44 -36.18 -15.71 -6.10
CA SER A 44 -36.43 -16.94 -6.85
C SER A 44 -35.14 -17.60 -7.31
N GLU A 45 -34.14 -16.81 -7.70
CA GLU A 45 -32.88 -17.29 -8.24
C GLU A 45 -32.02 -17.96 -7.17
N PHE A 46 -31.84 -17.27 -6.03
CA PHE A 46 -31.01 -17.76 -4.93
C PHE A 46 -31.78 -18.66 -3.96
N ASP A 47 -33.08 -18.84 -4.18
CA ASP A 47 -33.97 -19.64 -3.35
C ASP A 47 -33.97 -19.22 -1.86
N VAL A 48 -33.80 -17.92 -1.58
CA VAL A 48 -33.73 -17.34 -0.23
C VAL A 48 -34.92 -16.42 0.07
N ASN A 49 -35.11 -16.03 1.33
CA ASN A 49 -36.16 -15.07 1.69
C ASN A 49 -35.77 -13.62 1.31
N ARG A 50 -36.77 -12.73 1.26
CA ARG A 50 -36.59 -11.32 0.89
C ARG A 50 -35.67 -10.55 1.85
N THR A 51 -35.64 -10.92 3.12
CA THR A 51 -34.76 -10.29 4.14
C THR A 51 -33.30 -10.56 3.83
N VAL A 52 -32.96 -11.79 3.44
CA VAL A 52 -31.61 -12.21 3.03
C VAL A 52 -31.15 -11.43 1.79
N VAL A 53 -32.01 -11.33 0.76
CA VAL A 53 -31.71 -10.52 -0.43
C VAL A 53 -31.51 -9.05 -0.06
N ARG A 54 -32.37 -8.49 0.79
CA ARG A 54 -32.22 -7.10 1.23
C ARG A 54 -30.90 -6.88 1.97
N GLN A 55 -30.52 -7.77 2.88
CA GLN A 55 -29.24 -7.70 3.59
C GLN A 55 -28.06 -7.79 2.63
N ALA A 56 -28.10 -8.71 1.66
CA ALA A 56 -27.06 -8.85 0.65
C ALA A 56 -26.89 -7.57 -0.19
N LEU A 57 -28.00 -6.98 -0.64
CA LEU A 57 -27.98 -5.73 -1.40
C LEU A 57 -27.48 -4.54 -0.57
N GLU A 58 -27.84 -4.45 0.71
CA GLU A 58 -27.32 -3.40 1.60
C GLU A 58 -25.82 -3.57 1.88
N THR A 59 -25.33 -4.81 1.99
CA THR A 59 -23.88 -5.09 2.05
C THR A 59 -23.18 -4.63 0.78
N LEU A 60 -23.69 -4.98 -0.40
CA LEU A 60 -23.10 -4.56 -1.68
C LEU A 60 -23.14 -3.04 -1.91
N LYS A 61 -24.19 -2.35 -1.44
CA LYS A 61 -24.24 -0.88 -1.42
C LYS A 61 -23.16 -0.29 -0.52
N ARG A 62 -22.98 -0.83 0.70
CA ARG A 62 -21.94 -0.38 1.63
C ARG A 62 -20.53 -0.60 1.08
N GLU A 63 -20.34 -1.67 0.33
CA GLU A 63 -19.09 -2.01 -0.35
C GLU A 63 -18.88 -1.25 -1.67
N GLY A 64 -19.83 -0.40 -2.10
CA GLY A 64 -19.70 0.43 -3.30
C GLY A 64 -20.00 -0.29 -4.62
N PHE A 65 -20.44 -1.55 -4.61
CA PHE A 65 -20.84 -2.30 -5.81
C PHE A 65 -22.21 -1.87 -6.36
N LEU A 66 -23.00 -1.12 -5.58
CA LEU A 66 -24.36 -0.72 -5.97
C LEU A 66 -24.65 0.73 -5.57
N THR A 67 -25.35 1.44 -6.45
CA THR A 67 -25.91 2.77 -6.19
C THR A 67 -27.43 2.74 -6.12
N ASP A 68 -27.99 3.60 -5.26
CA ASP A 68 -29.44 3.74 -5.15
C ASP A 68 -29.98 4.59 -6.31
N THR A 69 -31.10 4.16 -6.91
CA THR A 69 -31.78 4.87 -8.00
C THR A 69 -33.07 5.54 -7.55
N GLY A 70 -33.29 5.64 -6.24
CA GLY A 70 -34.47 6.27 -5.66
C GLY A 70 -35.48 5.25 -5.11
N ARG A 71 -36.50 5.75 -4.40
CA ARG A 71 -37.45 4.91 -3.64
C ARG A 71 -38.15 3.88 -4.53
N GLY A 72 -37.80 2.61 -4.36
CA GLY A 72 -38.49 1.45 -4.94
C GLY A 72 -37.94 0.94 -6.27
N ALA A 73 -36.93 1.59 -6.84
CA ALA A 73 -36.26 1.11 -8.04
C ALA A 73 -35.18 0.07 -7.70
N PRO A 74 -34.89 -0.90 -8.60
CA PRO A 74 -33.74 -1.79 -8.43
C PRO A 74 -32.44 -0.97 -8.40
N PRO A 75 -31.50 -1.30 -7.49
CA PRO A 75 -30.21 -0.65 -7.45
C PRO A 75 -29.47 -0.82 -8.78
N THR A 76 -28.65 0.17 -9.13
CA THR A 76 -27.82 0.10 -10.34
C THR A 76 -26.45 -0.44 -9.96
N VAL A 77 -25.92 -1.32 -10.81
CA VAL A 77 -24.54 -1.82 -10.71
C VAL A 77 -23.63 -0.61 -10.83
N ALA A 78 -22.94 -0.33 -9.73
CA ALA A 78 -21.77 0.53 -9.77
C ALA A 78 -20.57 -0.41 -9.88
N VAL A 79 -19.62 -0.04 -10.73
CA VAL A 79 -18.26 -0.48 -10.46
C VAL A 79 -17.87 0.35 -9.24
N PRO A 80 -17.51 -0.25 -8.09
CA PRO A 80 -16.80 0.55 -7.09
C PRO A 80 -15.71 1.25 -7.86
N ALA A 81 -15.60 2.59 -7.76
CA ALA A 81 -14.45 3.31 -8.32
C ALA A 81 -13.27 2.40 -8.06
N THR A 82 -12.72 1.85 -9.16
CA THR A 82 -11.80 0.73 -9.09
C THR A 82 -10.85 1.10 -7.95
N GLN A 83 -10.71 0.27 -6.91
CA GLN A 83 -9.47 0.37 -6.13
C GLN A 83 -8.42 0.28 -7.22
N SER A 84 -7.82 1.41 -7.56
CA SER A 84 -7.39 1.70 -8.93
C SER A 84 -6.59 0.51 -9.45
N GLU A 85 -7.17 -0.32 -10.31
CA GLU A 85 -6.44 -1.48 -10.89
C GLU A 85 -5.31 -0.97 -11.79
N ALA A 86 -5.39 0.30 -12.22
CA ALA A 86 -4.25 1.04 -12.71
C ALA A 86 -3.39 1.48 -11.53
N PRO A 87 -2.10 1.07 -11.47
CA PRO A 87 -1.19 1.55 -10.44
C PRO A 87 -1.16 3.08 -10.42
N GLN A 88 -1.33 3.69 -9.25
CA GLN A 88 -1.16 5.14 -9.08
C GLN A 88 0.33 5.49 -8.95
N THR A 89 0.66 6.76 -9.15
CA THR A 89 2.01 7.27 -8.85
C THR A 89 2.37 6.96 -7.40
N SER A 90 3.60 6.51 -7.15
CA SER A 90 3.97 5.98 -5.82
C SER A 90 3.74 6.92 -4.65
N GLY A 91 3.82 8.22 -4.86
CA GLY A 91 3.51 9.20 -3.82
C GLY A 91 2.06 9.10 -3.36
N THR A 92 1.10 9.08 -4.29
CA THR A 92 -0.34 9.06 -3.99
C THR A 92 -0.76 7.76 -3.33
N GLU A 93 -0.45 6.62 -3.95
CA GLU A 93 -0.83 5.29 -3.41
C GLU A 93 -0.26 5.12 -1.98
N LEU A 94 1.04 5.39 -1.79
CA LEU A 94 1.66 5.24 -0.48
C LEU A 94 1.05 6.20 0.55
N SER A 95 0.69 7.42 0.17
CA SER A 95 0.08 8.40 1.06
C SER A 95 -1.27 7.90 1.59
N GLU A 96 -2.13 7.42 0.70
CA GLU A 96 -3.45 6.88 1.05
C GLU A 96 -3.30 5.66 1.96
N ARG A 97 -2.37 4.75 1.61
CA ARG A 97 -2.16 3.53 2.39
C ARG A 97 -1.52 3.79 3.75
N LEU A 98 -0.60 4.75 3.86
CA LEU A 98 -0.06 5.19 5.15
C LEU A 98 -1.14 5.81 6.03
N TYR A 99 -1.99 6.70 5.49
CA TYR A 99 -3.06 7.31 6.26
C TYR A 99 -4.00 6.25 6.86
N GLU A 100 -4.37 5.24 6.07
CA GLU A 100 -5.20 4.13 6.54
C GLU A 100 -4.47 3.26 7.57
N ALA A 101 -3.19 2.97 7.37
CA ALA A 101 -2.38 2.21 8.33
C ALA A 101 -2.31 2.91 9.71
N PHE A 102 -2.30 4.25 9.73
CA PHE A 102 -2.29 5.05 10.96
C PHE A 102 -3.61 5.05 11.73
N ARG A 103 -4.69 4.43 11.20
CA ARG A 103 -5.92 4.18 11.98
C ARG A 103 -5.74 3.07 13.02
N ALA A 104 -4.72 2.23 12.89
CA ALA A 104 -4.42 1.20 13.85
C ALA A 104 -3.87 1.78 15.17
N LYS A 105 -4.12 1.10 16.29
CA LYS A 105 -3.52 1.46 17.58
C LYS A 105 -1.99 1.33 17.58
N HIS A 106 -1.48 0.31 16.91
CA HIS A 106 -0.05 0.05 16.81
C HIS A 106 0.34 0.03 15.34
N VAL A 107 1.05 1.07 14.92
CA VAL A 107 1.48 1.24 13.53
C VAL A 107 2.86 0.64 13.37
N THR A 108 3.04 -0.25 12.40
CA THR A 108 4.35 -0.78 12.02
C THR A 108 4.60 -0.54 10.55
N ILE A 109 5.77 -0.01 10.22
CA ILE A 109 6.16 0.30 8.84
C ILE A 109 7.57 -0.21 8.61
N ASP A 110 7.72 -1.13 7.67
CA ASP A 110 9.03 -1.54 7.17
C ASP A 110 9.21 -1.01 5.75
N SER A 111 10.36 -0.39 5.47
CA SER A 111 10.66 0.23 4.18
C SER A 111 12.00 -0.24 3.64
N PHE A 112 12.04 -0.72 2.40
CA PHE A 112 13.26 -0.97 1.63
C PHE A 112 13.26 -0.05 0.40
N SER A 113 14.20 0.89 0.31
CA SER A 113 14.23 1.89 -0.78
C SER A 113 15.63 2.49 -1.00
N LEU A 114 15.82 3.30 -2.05
CA LEU A 114 17.10 3.98 -2.30
C LEU A 114 17.38 5.11 -1.31
N THR A 115 16.43 6.04 -1.14
CA THR A 115 16.66 7.30 -0.39
C THR A 115 15.62 7.63 0.67
N THR A 116 14.49 6.91 0.78
CA THR A 116 13.30 7.30 1.60
C THR A 116 12.56 8.57 1.17
N GLU A 117 12.93 9.20 0.06
CA GLU A 117 12.30 10.44 -0.42
C GLU A 117 10.77 10.32 -0.61
N THR A 118 10.32 9.29 -1.33
CA THR A 118 8.88 9.03 -1.51
C THR A 118 8.17 8.80 -0.17
N PHE A 119 8.82 8.14 0.79
CA PHE A 119 8.24 7.87 2.10
C PHE A 119 8.06 9.16 2.91
N ASN A 120 9.07 10.04 2.91
CA ASN A 120 8.98 11.37 3.54
C ASN A 120 7.78 12.15 3.04
N SER A 121 7.61 12.23 1.71
CA SER A 121 6.48 12.92 1.09
C SER A 121 5.15 12.28 1.52
N ALA A 122 5.04 10.96 1.38
CA ALA A 122 3.80 10.22 1.60
C ALA A 122 3.32 10.22 3.07
N LEU A 123 4.24 10.34 4.02
CA LEU A 123 3.90 10.40 5.46
C LEU A 123 3.15 11.68 5.86
N SER A 124 3.20 12.72 5.03
CA SER A 124 2.68 14.06 5.37
C SER A 124 1.20 14.03 5.78
N GLY A 125 0.36 13.30 5.03
CA GLY A 125 -1.09 13.21 5.30
C GLY A 125 -1.39 12.54 6.64
N ALA A 126 -0.79 11.37 6.89
CA ALA A 126 -0.95 10.67 8.16
C ALA A 126 -0.46 11.52 9.34
N ARG A 127 0.65 12.24 9.17
CA ARG A 127 1.18 13.14 10.20
C ARG A 127 0.22 14.29 10.53
N LEU A 128 -0.37 14.92 9.51
CA LEU A 128 -1.38 15.96 9.72
C LEU A 128 -2.62 15.39 10.44
N GLY A 129 -3.12 14.23 10.02
CA GLY A 129 -4.23 13.56 10.70
C GLY A 129 -3.96 13.27 12.17
N VAL A 130 -2.71 12.94 12.53
CA VAL A 130 -2.30 12.81 13.94
C VAL A 130 -2.32 14.15 14.67
N PHE A 131 -1.77 15.22 14.07
CA PHE A 131 -1.74 16.54 14.69
C PHE A 131 -3.14 17.13 14.89
N ASP A 132 -4.05 16.85 13.96
CA ASP A 132 -5.45 17.26 14.02
C ASP A 132 -6.32 16.31 14.89
N ARG A 133 -5.71 15.26 15.45
CA ARG A 133 -6.34 14.22 16.30
C ARG A 133 -7.42 13.41 15.59
N GLU A 134 -7.41 13.38 14.26
CA GLU A 134 -8.21 12.46 13.45
C GLU A 134 -7.66 11.02 13.52
N LEU A 135 -6.34 10.90 13.65
CA LEU A 135 -5.62 9.64 13.82
C LEU A 135 -4.98 9.63 15.20
N THR A 136 -5.23 8.58 15.97
CA THR A 136 -4.76 8.48 17.36
C THR A 136 -4.08 7.13 17.63
N PRO A 137 -2.99 6.80 16.93
CA PRO A 137 -2.23 5.60 17.26
C PRO A 137 -1.59 5.73 18.65
N GLU A 138 -1.47 4.62 19.35
CA GLU A 138 -0.78 4.52 20.64
C GLU A 138 0.73 4.36 20.44
N SER A 139 1.16 3.69 19.36
CA SER A 139 2.57 3.54 18.99
C SER A 139 2.82 3.54 17.48
N VAL A 140 4.02 3.99 17.08
CA VAL A 140 4.50 3.99 15.70
C VAL A 140 5.94 3.46 15.65
N THR A 141 6.15 2.32 14.99
CA THR A 141 7.47 1.70 14.82
C THR A 141 7.85 1.64 13.36
N VAL A 142 8.99 2.23 13.01
CA VAL A 142 9.48 2.31 11.63
C VAL A 142 10.86 1.65 11.52
N ARG A 143 11.01 0.72 10.57
CA ARG A 143 12.29 0.13 10.19
C ARG A 143 12.59 0.43 8.73
N VAL A 144 13.79 0.90 8.46
CA VAL A 144 14.19 1.31 7.10
C VAL A 144 15.48 0.64 6.72
N ILE A 145 15.53 0.04 5.52
CA ILE A 145 16.75 -0.41 4.87
C ILE A 145 16.97 0.43 3.61
N VAL A 146 18.17 0.99 3.48
CA VAL A 146 18.68 1.67 2.28
C VAL A 146 19.99 1.03 1.82
N PRO A 147 20.46 1.22 0.58
CA PRO A 147 21.75 0.68 0.18
C PRO A 147 22.88 1.28 1.00
N SER A 148 23.91 0.46 1.26
CA SER A 148 25.11 0.88 1.99
C SER A 148 25.87 1.97 1.24
N PRO A 149 26.29 3.04 1.95
CA PRO A 149 27.14 4.09 1.39
C PRO A 149 28.55 3.66 0.97
N THR A 150 28.93 2.40 1.14
CA THR A 150 30.24 1.89 0.74
C THR A 150 30.13 0.74 -0.25
N ALA A 151 28.89 0.38 -0.64
CA ALA A 151 28.66 -0.70 -1.58
C ALA A 151 28.86 -0.24 -3.02
N ARG A 152 29.37 -1.16 -3.85
CA ARG A 152 29.33 -0.99 -5.30
C ARG A 152 27.91 -1.27 -5.79
N LEU A 153 27.23 -0.24 -6.29
CA LEU A 153 25.87 -0.37 -6.80
C LEU A 153 25.87 -0.52 -8.33
N ALA A 154 24.91 -1.26 -8.87
CA ALA A 154 24.71 -1.32 -10.33
C ALA A 154 24.08 -0.03 -10.87
N ILE A 155 23.33 0.68 -10.02
CA ILE A 155 22.68 1.98 -10.28
C ILE A 155 22.54 2.76 -8.96
N PRO A 156 22.54 4.11 -9.00
CA PRO A 156 22.85 4.94 -10.16
C PRO A 156 24.34 4.92 -10.50
N ARG A 157 24.68 5.21 -11.76
CA ARG A 157 26.08 5.29 -12.25
C ARG A 157 26.20 6.22 -13.44
N LEU A 158 27.40 6.76 -13.70
CA LEU A 158 27.64 7.56 -14.90
C LEU A 158 27.55 6.68 -16.16
N ILE A 159 27.06 7.24 -17.26
CA ILE A 159 26.93 6.50 -18.53
C ILE A 159 28.31 6.16 -19.10
N ASP A 160 29.21 7.15 -19.14
CA ASP A 160 30.52 7.03 -19.79
C ASP A 160 31.59 6.40 -18.89
N ASP A 161 31.45 6.52 -17.56
CA ASP A 161 32.38 5.94 -16.57
C ASP A 161 31.62 5.33 -15.39
N PRO A 162 31.23 4.04 -15.49
CA PRO A 162 30.46 3.34 -14.45
C PRO A 162 31.07 3.34 -13.05
N ASP A 163 32.38 3.55 -12.91
CA ASP A 163 33.10 3.54 -11.64
C ASP A 163 33.37 4.96 -11.09
N ASP A 164 32.84 6.00 -11.76
CA ASP A 164 32.94 7.38 -11.29
C ASP A 164 32.28 7.57 -9.91
N PRO A 165 33.04 8.02 -8.89
CA PRO A 165 32.55 8.09 -7.52
C PRO A 165 31.49 9.17 -7.31
N ARG A 166 31.43 10.22 -8.15
CA ARG A 166 30.57 11.39 -7.96
C ARG A 166 29.08 11.03 -7.91
N VAL A 167 28.67 10.02 -8.68
CA VAL A 167 27.27 9.58 -8.75
C VAL A 167 26.84 8.87 -7.46
N VAL A 168 27.73 8.05 -6.92
CA VAL A 168 27.52 7.33 -5.66
C VAL A 168 27.61 8.28 -4.47
N GLU A 169 28.54 9.24 -4.47
CA GLU A 169 28.63 10.33 -3.49
C GLU A 169 27.34 11.15 -3.44
N ARG A 170 26.81 11.55 -4.60
CA ARG A 170 25.50 12.22 -4.71
C ARG A 170 24.37 11.40 -4.10
N LEU A 171 24.31 10.09 -4.36
CA LEU A 171 23.30 9.22 -3.76
C LEU A 171 23.41 9.25 -2.23
N HIS A 172 24.62 9.19 -1.66
CA HIS A 172 24.81 9.20 -0.21
C HIS A 172 24.39 10.53 0.41
N GLU A 173 24.63 11.66 -0.25
CA GLU A 173 24.12 12.96 0.18
C GLU A 173 22.59 12.99 0.24
N LEU A 174 21.93 12.46 -0.80
CA LEU A 174 20.46 12.34 -0.82
C LEU A 174 19.97 11.41 0.29
N GLN A 175 20.59 10.25 0.48
CA GLN A 175 20.26 9.31 1.55
C GLN A 175 20.36 9.98 2.92
N ARG A 176 21.46 10.67 3.22
CA ARG A 176 21.63 11.40 4.49
C ARG A 176 20.55 12.46 4.67
N THR A 177 20.26 13.23 3.62
CA THR A 177 19.26 14.29 3.65
C THR A 177 17.87 13.72 3.99
N TRP A 178 17.42 12.72 3.24
CA TRP A 178 16.07 12.20 3.35
C TRP A 178 15.86 11.29 4.57
N THR A 179 16.89 10.52 4.98
CA THR A 179 16.79 9.73 6.22
C THR A 179 16.74 10.62 7.46
N ASN A 180 17.46 11.73 7.49
CA ASN A 180 17.36 12.71 8.58
C ASN A 180 16.01 13.43 8.57
N ALA A 181 15.50 13.83 7.40
CA ALA A 181 14.15 14.40 7.28
C ALA A 181 13.07 13.44 7.80
N LEU A 182 13.22 12.13 7.55
CA LEU A 182 12.28 11.12 8.01
C LEU A 182 12.29 11.01 9.54
N ARG A 183 13.49 10.94 10.14
CA ARG A 183 13.64 10.90 11.61
C ARG A 183 12.96 12.10 12.26
N LEU A 184 13.24 13.31 11.79
CA LEU A 184 12.62 14.54 12.30
C LEU A 184 11.10 14.54 12.13
N SER A 185 10.61 14.00 11.01
CA SER A 185 9.17 13.91 10.75
C SER A 185 8.47 12.96 11.73
N LEU A 186 9.09 11.82 12.04
CA LEU A 186 8.60 10.83 13.01
C LEU A 186 8.75 11.33 14.45
N GLU A 187 9.84 12.00 14.82
CA GLU A 187 9.98 12.66 16.13
C GLU A 187 8.86 13.68 16.37
N GLY A 188 8.44 14.38 15.31
CA GLY A 188 7.29 15.27 15.37
C GLY A 188 5.99 14.59 15.81
N LEU A 189 5.79 13.29 15.51
CA LEU A 189 4.63 12.51 15.96
C LEU A 189 4.61 12.33 17.48
N ARG A 190 5.78 12.16 18.09
CA ARG A 190 5.93 12.09 19.56
C ARG A 190 5.69 13.46 20.17
N ASP A 191 6.43 14.46 19.70
CA ASP A 191 6.55 15.75 20.40
C ASP A 191 5.30 16.62 20.23
N ARG A 192 4.64 16.56 19.06
CA ARG A 192 3.42 17.33 18.75
C ARG A 192 2.17 16.47 18.66
N GLY A 193 2.29 15.26 18.15
CA GLY A 193 1.18 14.31 18.05
C GLY A 193 0.84 13.63 19.37
N HIS A 194 1.70 13.76 20.38
CA HIS A 194 1.55 13.14 21.71
C HIS A 194 1.41 11.61 21.66
N ILE A 195 2.02 10.97 20.66
CA ILE A 195 2.11 9.50 20.59
C ILE A 195 3.16 9.03 21.59
N ALA A 196 2.78 8.10 22.47
CA ALA A 196 3.59 7.68 23.61
C ALA A 196 4.90 6.99 23.18
N GLU A 197 4.84 6.17 22.13
CA GLU A 197 5.97 5.40 21.64
C GLU A 197 6.15 5.62 20.14
N VAL A 198 7.25 6.27 19.76
CA VAL A 198 7.67 6.41 18.37
C VAL A 198 9.12 5.96 18.23
N SER A 199 9.37 5.01 17.34
CA SER A 199 10.72 4.51 17.04
C SER A 199 10.98 4.50 15.54
N CYS A 200 12.21 4.84 15.15
CA CYS A 200 12.68 4.79 13.78
C CYS A 200 14.11 4.27 13.76
N GLU A 201 14.30 3.05 13.27
CA GLU A 201 15.63 2.47 13.06
C GLU A 201 15.93 2.42 11.56
N ILE A 202 17.09 2.93 11.18
CA ILE A 202 17.54 2.96 9.78
C ILE A 202 18.83 2.16 9.70
N ARG A 203 18.84 1.18 8.79
CA ARG A 203 19.95 0.28 8.51
C ARG A 203 20.30 0.30 7.02
N THR A 204 21.43 -0.29 6.70
CA THR A 204 21.96 -0.41 5.35
C THR A 204 22.25 -1.84 4.98
N VAL A 205 22.18 -2.15 3.68
CA VAL A 205 22.63 -3.43 3.11
C VAL A 205 23.50 -3.16 1.90
N ALA A 206 24.58 -3.92 1.73
CA ALA A 206 25.44 -3.85 0.55
C ALA A 206 24.80 -4.55 -0.67
N ALA A 207 23.70 -3.99 -1.16
CA ALA A 207 22.97 -4.50 -2.33
C ALA A 207 22.38 -3.34 -3.14
N THR A 208 22.23 -3.52 -4.45
CA THR A 208 21.50 -2.56 -5.31
C THR A 208 20.00 -2.84 -5.23
N PRO A 209 19.17 -1.91 -4.72
CA PRO A 209 17.72 -2.07 -4.75
C PRO A 209 17.22 -2.09 -6.20
N LEU A 210 16.50 -3.13 -6.58
CA LEU A 210 15.81 -3.23 -7.89
C LEU A 210 14.31 -2.94 -7.77
N HIS A 211 13.82 -2.79 -6.54
CA HIS A 211 12.46 -2.40 -6.22
C HIS A 211 12.46 -1.60 -4.91
N LYS A 212 11.40 -0.83 -4.70
CA LYS A 212 11.00 -0.34 -3.39
C LYS A 212 9.92 -1.23 -2.81
N LEU A 213 9.93 -1.39 -1.50
CA LEU A 213 8.96 -2.15 -0.74
C LEU A 213 8.56 -1.36 0.51
N TYR A 214 7.26 -1.26 0.76
CA TYR A 214 6.69 -0.78 2.00
C TYR A 214 5.77 -1.85 2.57
N LEU A 215 5.99 -2.25 3.82
CA LEU A 215 5.14 -3.19 4.52
C LEU A 215 4.44 -2.44 5.65
N LEU A 216 3.11 -2.44 5.63
CA LEU A 216 2.29 -1.68 6.57
C LEU A 216 1.51 -2.65 7.46
N ASN A 217 1.65 -2.45 8.77
CA ASN A 217 0.95 -3.20 9.83
C ASN A 217 1.03 -4.73 9.72
N ARG A 218 2.04 -5.25 9.00
CA ARG A 218 2.20 -6.67 8.63
C ARG A 218 1.01 -7.26 7.86
N THR A 219 0.11 -6.42 7.36
CA THR A 219 -1.10 -6.82 6.64
C THR A 219 -1.10 -6.35 5.19
N GLU A 220 -0.16 -5.49 4.80
CA GLU A 220 -0.16 -4.88 3.48
C GLU A 220 1.27 -4.71 2.97
N ALA A 221 1.47 -4.96 1.68
CA ALA A 221 2.73 -4.75 0.98
C ALA A 221 2.49 -3.86 -0.25
N LEU A 222 3.28 -2.79 -0.38
CA LEU A 222 3.35 -1.96 -1.58
C LEU A 222 4.73 -2.11 -2.21
N MET A 223 4.78 -2.60 -3.45
CA MET A 223 6.02 -2.81 -4.18
C MET A 223 6.06 -2.00 -5.46
N GLY A 224 7.19 -1.39 -5.79
CA GLY A 224 7.39 -0.71 -7.07
C GLY A 224 8.76 -1.03 -7.66
N TYR A 225 8.82 -1.31 -8.96
CA TYR A 225 10.08 -1.59 -9.64
C TYR A 225 10.86 -0.30 -9.91
N TYR A 226 12.17 -0.35 -9.69
CA TYR A 226 13.06 0.70 -10.13
C TYR A 226 13.40 0.49 -11.61
N ARG A 227 12.73 1.25 -12.49
CA ARG A 227 13.04 1.26 -13.92
C ARG A 227 14.25 2.14 -14.18
N VAL A 228 15.29 1.54 -14.77
CA VAL A 228 16.50 2.25 -15.17
C VAL A 228 16.20 3.15 -16.37
N LEU A 229 16.63 4.41 -16.30
CA LEU A 229 16.52 5.41 -17.35
C LEU A 229 17.80 6.23 -17.43
N GLU A 230 18.05 6.81 -18.59
CA GLU A 230 19.04 7.89 -18.74
C GLU A 230 18.46 9.18 -18.17
N GLN A 231 19.22 9.83 -17.30
CA GLN A 231 18.85 11.08 -16.66
C GLN A 231 20.06 12.01 -16.61
N GLN A 232 19.80 13.30 -16.77
CA GLN A 232 20.80 14.33 -16.53
C GLN A 232 20.59 14.89 -15.13
N VAL A 233 21.63 14.83 -14.30
CA VAL A 233 21.60 15.36 -12.93
C VAL A 233 22.71 16.36 -12.70
N THR A 234 22.45 17.32 -11.81
CA THR A 234 23.49 18.26 -11.37
C THR A 234 24.10 17.79 -10.05
N HIS A 235 25.43 17.79 -9.96
CA HIS A 235 26.18 17.55 -8.72
C HIS A 235 27.38 18.50 -8.68
N GLN A 236 27.55 19.22 -7.55
CA GLN A 236 28.62 20.21 -7.36
C GLN A 236 28.76 21.24 -8.50
N GLY A 237 27.65 21.57 -9.19
CA GLY A 237 27.62 22.52 -10.30
C GLY A 237 27.93 21.93 -11.68
N GLU A 238 28.24 20.64 -11.77
CA GLU A 238 28.46 19.92 -13.03
C GLU A 238 27.21 19.13 -13.44
N GLN A 239 26.95 19.04 -14.75
CA GLN A 239 25.92 18.17 -15.31
C GLN A 239 26.53 16.79 -15.58
N LEU A 240 25.87 15.75 -15.10
CA LEU A 240 26.26 14.36 -15.24
C LEU A 240 25.12 13.59 -15.91
N ASP A 241 25.43 12.91 -17.01
CA ASP A 241 24.50 11.99 -17.66
C ASP A 241 24.68 10.59 -17.03
N ILE A 242 23.64 10.13 -16.34
CA ILE A 242 23.67 8.94 -15.50
C ILE A 242 22.57 7.96 -15.91
N PHE A 243 22.82 6.67 -15.65
CA PHE A 243 21.73 5.72 -15.47
C PHE A 243 21.20 5.87 -14.04
N ASP A 244 19.93 6.26 -13.91
CA ASP A 244 19.22 6.41 -12.64
C ASP A 244 17.86 5.70 -12.70
N VAL A 245 17.03 5.85 -11.66
CA VAL A 245 15.72 5.20 -11.56
C VAL A 245 14.60 6.19 -11.31
N LEU A 246 13.40 5.85 -11.80
CA LEU A 246 12.20 6.60 -11.43
C LEU A 246 11.89 6.40 -9.94
N GLY A 247 12.00 7.49 -9.18
CA GLY A 247 11.62 7.55 -7.77
C GLY A 247 10.12 7.69 -7.59
N ILE A 248 9.62 8.93 -7.54
CA ILE A 248 8.24 9.30 -7.16
C ILE A 248 7.19 8.92 -8.22
N ASP A 249 7.54 8.94 -9.49
CA ASP A 249 6.58 8.66 -10.58
C ASP A 249 6.46 7.18 -10.91
N ALA A 250 7.25 6.31 -10.26
CA ALA A 250 7.09 4.88 -10.41
C ALA A 250 5.77 4.41 -9.80
N ASN A 251 5.15 3.43 -10.44
CA ASN A 251 3.94 2.78 -9.96
C ASN A 251 4.20 1.95 -8.69
N LEU A 252 3.24 1.95 -7.76
CA LEU A 252 3.19 0.97 -6.67
C LEU A 252 2.09 -0.05 -6.93
N TYR A 253 2.42 -1.31 -6.68
CA TYR A 253 1.52 -2.45 -6.73
C TYR A 253 1.21 -2.88 -5.30
N ARG A 254 -0.08 -2.95 -4.99
CA ARG A 254 -0.58 -3.25 -3.67
C ARG A 254 -0.94 -4.73 -3.56
N SER A 255 -0.56 -5.31 -2.42
CA SER A 255 -0.97 -6.64 -1.98
C SER A 255 -1.48 -6.57 -0.53
N SER A 256 -2.66 -7.10 -0.24
CA SER A 256 -3.24 -7.19 1.11
C SER A 256 -3.33 -8.64 1.63
N ALA A 257 -3.03 -8.82 2.92
CA ALA A 257 -3.35 -9.98 3.75
C ALA A 257 -4.44 -9.65 4.81
N GLY A 258 -5.06 -8.47 4.71
CA GLY A 258 -6.13 -8.00 5.58
C GLY A 258 -7.53 -8.42 5.13
N PRO A 259 -8.60 -7.79 5.68
CA PRO A 259 -9.99 -8.11 5.33
C PRO A 259 -10.36 -7.93 3.85
N ASP A 260 -9.59 -7.11 3.14
CA ASP A 260 -9.76 -6.80 1.72
C ASP A 260 -8.84 -7.62 0.80
N CYS A 261 -8.14 -8.62 1.34
CA CYS A 261 -7.36 -9.59 0.59
C CYS A 261 -8.20 -10.26 -0.52
N ARG A 262 -7.65 -10.31 -1.73
CA ARG A 262 -8.32 -10.87 -2.92
C ARG A 262 -8.26 -12.39 -2.95
N ASP A 263 -7.10 -12.94 -2.61
CA ASP A 263 -6.83 -14.38 -2.67
C ASP A 263 -5.63 -14.79 -1.79
N GLU A 264 -5.42 -16.11 -1.66
CA GLU A 264 -4.32 -16.67 -0.87
C GLU A 264 -2.93 -16.31 -1.40
N GLN A 265 -2.78 -16.02 -2.71
CA GLN A 265 -1.50 -15.66 -3.29
C GLN A 265 -1.08 -14.25 -2.82
N GLU A 266 -2.02 -13.32 -2.78
CA GLU A 266 -1.80 -11.97 -2.28
C GLU A 266 -1.38 -11.97 -0.80
N ALA A 267 -2.10 -12.74 0.03
CA ALA A 267 -1.74 -12.93 1.42
C ALA A 267 -0.36 -13.58 1.59
N SER A 268 -0.04 -14.59 0.76
CA SER A 268 1.28 -15.23 0.77
C SER A 268 2.37 -14.24 0.36
N PHE A 269 2.14 -13.40 -0.64
CA PHE A 269 3.09 -12.38 -1.08
C PHE A 269 3.43 -11.38 0.03
N VAL A 270 2.43 -10.90 0.78
CA VAL A 270 2.68 -10.01 1.93
C VAL A 270 3.54 -10.70 2.98
N LYS A 271 3.19 -11.95 3.31
CA LYS A 271 3.94 -12.75 4.29
C LYS A 271 5.38 -13.00 3.86
N ASP A 272 5.61 -13.40 2.61
CA ASP A 272 6.94 -13.69 2.09
C ASP A 272 7.77 -12.40 1.97
N SER A 273 7.15 -11.28 1.59
CA SER A 273 7.80 -9.97 1.59
C SER A 273 8.26 -9.54 2.98
N GLN A 274 7.45 -9.82 4.01
CA GLN A 274 7.81 -9.59 5.40
C GLN A 274 8.97 -10.47 5.87
N GLN A 275 8.95 -11.76 5.49
CA GLN A 275 10.04 -12.69 5.79
C GLN A 275 11.34 -12.28 5.09
N TRP A 276 11.25 -11.85 3.82
CA TRP A 276 12.36 -11.33 3.06
C TRP A 276 12.96 -10.08 3.72
N PHE A 277 12.13 -9.10 4.10
CA PHE A 277 12.59 -7.90 4.80
C PHE A 277 13.31 -8.26 6.11
N ASN A 278 12.72 -9.14 6.92
CA ASN A 278 13.32 -9.61 8.16
C ASN A 278 14.64 -10.34 7.92
N SER A 279 14.73 -11.14 6.85
CA SER A 279 15.97 -11.84 6.52
C SER A 279 17.13 -10.86 6.27
N LEU A 280 16.88 -9.74 5.59
CA LEU A 280 17.86 -8.68 5.41
C LEU A 280 18.16 -7.98 6.74
N TRP A 281 17.10 -7.58 7.45
CA TRP A 281 17.17 -6.85 8.70
C TRP A 281 18.00 -7.57 9.77
N ASP A 282 17.73 -8.86 9.97
CA ASP A 282 18.28 -9.64 11.08
C ASP A 282 19.69 -10.18 10.79
N HIS A 283 20.04 -10.42 9.52
CA HIS A 283 21.26 -11.17 9.17
C HIS A 283 22.38 -10.33 8.54
N ILE A 284 22.05 -9.39 7.64
CA ILE A 284 23.05 -8.73 6.80
C ILE A 284 22.95 -7.21 6.79
N SER A 285 21.98 -6.64 7.51
CA SER A 285 21.85 -5.19 7.61
C SER A 285 22.71 -4.64 8.74
N GLU A 286 23.31 -3.48 8.50
CA GLU A 286 24.16 -2.76 9.46
C GLU A 286 23.54 -1.40 9.79
N PRO A 287 23.76 -0.84 11.00
CA PRO A 287 23.27 0.50 11.32
C PRO A 287 23.63 1.53 10.26
N PHE A 288 22.68 2.40 9.87
CA PHE A 288 22.98 3.49 8.94
C PHE A 288 23.99 4.43 9.62
N PRO A 289 25.14 4.73 8.99
CA PRO A 289 26.21 5.48 9.62
C PRO A 289 25.71 6.83 10.11
N ALA A 290 25.99 7.12 11.38
CA ALA A 290 25.84 8.47 11.92
C ALA A 290 26.89 9.37 11.23
N ASN A 291 26.50 10.60 10.91
CA ASN A 291 27.45 11.62 10.45
C ASN A 291 28.51 11.92 11.51
#